data_AF-A0A4Q0MQ04-F1
#
_entry.id   AF-A0A4Q0MQ04-F1
#
_cell.length_a   1.000
_cell.length_b   1.000
_cell.length_c   1.000
_cell.angle_alpha   90.00
_cell.angle_beta   90.00
_cell.angle_gamma   90.00
#
_symmetry.space_group_name_H-M   'P 1'
#
loop_
_entity.id
_entity.type
_entity.pdbx_description
1 polymer ?
#
loop_
_entity_poly.entity_id
_entity_poly.type
_entity_poly.pdbx_seq_one_letter_code
_entity_poly.pdbx_strand_id
1 'polypeptide(L)'
;GGGRGGARAGLSSILPDPHPASALRPSPPSPLKGEGDARPTSAFPSIEELRRRTRLPKAALIRLADADAFRSMGLDRRAALWEVRRLPDDVTLPLFQAADAAELGMETLAPLPEMPLSEQVVADYQTTRLSLKGHPMQFLRGLFSGEGVATCATVREARDGRRLRCAGVVLVRQKPGSAKGVVFMTVADETGVANAVVWPAIMKTFRKEVMGARLVLIEGRVQRSPEGIVHLVAERLVDRTPELGRLSERELKPPLSRADEVAHPQPERQIHIRRHPRNVRILPPSRDFH
;
A
#
# COMPACT_ATOMS: atom_id res chain seq x y z
N GLY A 1 70.67 -10.61 26.67
CA GLY A 1 70.37 -11.99 27.10
C GLY A 1 68.89 -12.09 27.42
N GLY A 2 68.18 -13.18 27.21
CA GLY A 2 68.47 -14.48 26.58
C GLY A 2 67.22 -14.89 25.79
N GLY A 3 67.15 -15.99 25.06
CA GLY A 3 67.98 -17.18 24.94
C GLY A 3 67.06 -18.30 24.42
N ARG A 4 67.69 -19.37 23.89
CA ARG A 4 67.12 -20.65 23.41
C ARG A 4 66.56 -20.57 21.98
N GLY A 5 66.87 -21.45 21.04
CA GLY A 5 67.60 -22.73 20.99
C GLY A 5 67.12 -23.39 19.68
N GLY A 6 67.99 -23.83 18.76
CA GLY A 6 68.51 -25.21 18.69
C GLY A 6 67.37 -26.25 18.58
N ALA A 7 67.30 -27.20 17.65
CA ALA A 7 68.26 -27.74 16.67
C ALA A 7 67.55 -28.84 15.83
N ARG A 8 68.30 -29.40 14.86
CA ARG A 8 68.18 -30.75 14.22
C ARG A 8 67.12 -30.91 13.11
N ALA A 9 67.40 -31.35 11.88
CA ALA A 9 68.22 -32.42 11.27
C ALA A 9 67.39 -33.67 10.88
N GLY A 10 67.55 -34.13 9.63
CA GLY A 10 67.12 -35.43 9.08
C GLY A 10 66.01 -35.30 8.02
N LEU A 11 66.29 -35.28 6.71
CA LEU A 11 66.63 -36.37 5.76
C LEU A 11 65.42 -37.17 5.23
N SER A 12 65.25 -37.05 3.91
CA SER A 12 64.78 -38.06 2.93
C SER A 12 63.31 -38.50 2.96
N SER A 13 62.54 -38.07 1.95
CA SER A 13 61.73 -39.01 1.14
C SER A 13 61.22 -38.40 -0.17
N ILE A 14 61.45 -39.20 -1.20
CA ILE A 14 60.91 -39.24 -2.57
C ILE A 14 59.43 -38.81 -2.65
N LEU A 15 59.14 -37.83 -3.50
CA LEU A 15 57.78 -37.43 -3.93
C LEU A 15 57.37 -38.23 -5.18
N PRO A 16 56.23 -38.93 -5.16
CA PRO A 16 55.45 -39.21 -6.37
C PRO A 16 54.28 -38.22 -6.49
N ASP A 17 54.02 -37.77 -7.72
CA ASP A 17 52.89 -36.92 -8.10
C ASP A 17 51.53 -37.57 -7.73
N PRO A 18 50.60 -36.81 -7.12
CA PRO A 18 49.21 -37.21 -7.04
C PRO A 18 48.37 -36.59 -8.18
N HIS A 19 47.75 -37.45 -8.97
CA HIS A 19 46.57 -37.18 -9.79
C HIS A 19 45.53 -36.32 -9.03
N PRO A 20 44.82 -35.38 -9.69
CA PRO A 20 43.74 -34.64 -9.05
C PRO A 20 42.52 -35.55 -8.81
N ALA A 21 42.19 -35.72 -7.54
CA ALA A 21 40.93 -36.32 -7.11
C ALA A 21 39.75 -35.42 -7.50
N SER A 22 38.83 -36.00 -8.26
CA SER A 22 37.51 -35.45 -8.58
C SER A 22 36.69 -35.26 -7.30
N ALA A 23 36.51 -34.01 -6.87
CA ALA A 23 35.55 -33.65 -5.84
C ALA A 23 34.22 -33.29 -6.50
N LEU A 24 33.24 -34.18 -6.35
CA LEU A 24 31.83 -33.98 -6.69
C LEU A 24 31.32 -32.69 -6.00
N ARG A 25 31.10 -31.63 -6.78
CA ARG A 25 30.28 -30.50 -6.34
C ARG A 25 28.81 -30.82 -6.67
N PRO A 26 27.86 -30.56 -5.77
CA PRO A 26 26.44 -30.73 -6.07
C PRO A 26 26.03 -29.74 -7.18
N SER A 27 25.45 -30.27 -8.25
CA SER A 27 24.88 -29.50 -9.36
C SER A 27 23.77 -28.57 -8.85
N PRO A 28 23.66 -27.32 -9.34
CA PRO A 28 22.49 -26.49 -9.06
C PRO A 28 21.21 -27.17 -9.60
N PRO A 29 20.04 -26.93 -8.98
CA PRO A 29 18.79 -27.53 -9.46
C PRO A 29 18.55 -27.12 -10.92
N SER A 30 18.33 -28.11 -11.78
CA SER A 30 17.95 -27.90 -13.18
C SER A 30 16.77 -26.93 -13.26
N PRO A 31 16.83 -25.89 -14.12
CA PRO A 31 15.68 -25.04 -14.34
C PRO A 31 14.55 -25.92 -14.87
N LEU A 32 13.38 -25.78 -14.25
CA LEU A 32 12.12 -26.29 -14.80
C LEU A 32 12.05 -25.82 -16.26
N LYS A 33 12.09 -26.77 -17.20
CA LYS A 33 11.77 -26.52 -18.61
C LYS A 33 10.28 -26.12 -18.68
N GLY A 34 10.03 -24.83 -18.53
CA GLY A 34 8.84 -24.15 -19.03
C GLY A 34 9.34 -22.96 -19.82
N GLU A 35 8.92 -22.87 -21.07
CA GLU A 35 9.30 -21.87 -22.08
C GLU A 35 9.92 -20.58 -21.51
N GLY A 36 11.24 -20.46 -21.68
CA GLY A 36 11.85 -19.15 -21.82
C GLY A 36 11.48 -18.61 -23.19
N ASP A 37 10.47 -17.76 -23.24
CA ASP A 37 10.16 -16.94 -24.41
C ASP A 37 10.41 -15.46 -24.10
N ALA A 38 10.87 -14.74 -25.12
CA ALA A 38 11.66 -13.52 -25.05
C ALA A 38 11.09 -12.36 -24.20
N ARG A 39 11.96 -11.66 -23.43
CA ARG A 39 11.84 -10.20 -23.31
C ARG A 39 12.60 -9.62 -24.51
N PRO A 40 11.89 -9.12 -25.54
CA PRO A 40 11.42 -7.75 -25.46
C PRO A 40 10.03 -7.60 -26.08
N THR A 41 8.98 -7.52 -25.26
CA THR A 41 7.77 -6.84 -25.71
C THR A 41 8.09 -5.35 -25.64
N SER A 42 8.10 -4.66 -26.78
CA SER A 42 8.28 -3.20 -26.81
C SER A 42 7.37 -2.55 -25.76
N ALA A 43 7.90 -1.56 -25.04
CA ALA A 43 7.12 -0.80 -24.07
C ALA A 43 5.80 -0.37 -24.72
N PHE A 44 4.69 -0.52 -23.99
CA PHE A 44 3.40 -0.10 -24.50
C PHE A 44 3.39 1.44 -24.60
N PRO A 45 3.26 2.02 -25.81
CA PRO A 45 3.29 3.47 -26.01
C PRO A 45 1.97 4.14 -25.56
N SER A 46 0.88 3.38 -25.47
CA SER A 46 -0.44 3.86 -25.05
C SER A 46 -1.26 2.76 -24.39
N ILE A 47 -2.30 3.17 -23.67
CA ILE A 47 -3.27 2.27 -23.04
C ILE A 47 -4.06 1.50 -24.12
N GLU A 48 -4.33 2.12 -25.26
CA GLU A 48 -5.00 1.48 -26.40
C GLU A 48 -4.14 0.35 -26.99
N GLU A 49 -2.83 0.57 -27.17
CA GLU A 49 -1.90 -0.48 -27.60
C GLU A 49 -1.85 -1.64 -26.60
N LEU A 50 -1.79 -1.31 -25.30
CA LEU A 50 -1.84 -2.30 -24.23
C LEU A 50 -3.12 -3.13 -24.34
N ARG A 51 -4.29 -2.50 -24.46
CA ARG A 51 -5.58 -3.20 -24.59
C ARG A 51 -5.60 -4.10 -25.82
N ARG A 52 -5.16 -3.59 -26.98
CA ARG A 52 -5.18 -4.36 -28.23
C ARG A 52 -4.29 -5.61 -28.15
N ARG A 53 -3.09 -5.48 -27.59
CA ARG A 53 -2.13 -6.61 -27.45
C ARG A 53 -2.52 -7.61 -26.38
N THR A 54 -3.04 -7.15 -25.24
CA THR A 54 -3.33 -8.02 -24.08
C THR A 54 -4.78 -8.51 -24.04
N ARG A 55 -5.68 -7.88 -24.79
CA ARG A 55 -7.14 -8.09 -24.74
C ARG A 55 -7.71 -7.99 -23.32
N LEU A 56 -7.08 -7.20 -22.45
CA LEU A 56 -7.58 -6.95 -21.12
C LEU A 56 -8.95 -6.24 -21.20
N PRO A 57 -9.95 -6.68 -20.42
CA PRO A 57 -11.25 -6.01 -20.38
C PRO A 57 -11.10 -4.60 -19.80
N LYS A 58 -12.00 -3.69 -20.17
CA LYS A 58 -11.99 -2.29 -19.70
C LYS A 58 -11.95 -2.20 -18.16
N ALA A 59 -12.65 -3.11 -17.47
CA ALA A 59 -12.64 -3.19 -16.01
C ALA A 59 -11.26 -3.54 -15.41
N ALA A 60 -10.40 -4.27 -16.12
CA ALA A 60 -9.02 -4.53 -15.67
C ALA A 60 -8.14 -3.30 -15.87
N LEU A 61 -8.29 -2.60 -16.99
CA LEU A 61 -7.58 -1.35 -17.27
C LEU A 61 -7.93 -0.25 -16.25
N ILE A 62 -9.19 -0.16 -15.82
CA ILE A 62 -9.60 0.77 -14.75
C ILE A 62 -8.84 0.46 -13.46
N ARG A 63 -8.75 -0.81 -13.07
CA ARG A 63 -8.00 -1.22 -11.86
C ARG A 63 -6.51 -0.92 -11.96
N LEU A 64 -5.91 -1.08 -13.15
CA LEU A 64 -4.52 -0.72 -13.40
C LEU A 64 -4.30 0.80 -13.28
N ALA A 65 -5.25 1.60 -13.78
CA ALA A 65 -5.19 3.05 -13.64
C ALA A 65 -5.36 3.49 -12.19
N ASP A 66 -6.31 2.91 -11.46
CA ASP A 66 -6.48 3.12 -10.01
C ASP A 66 -5.19 2.77 -9.25
N ALA A 67 -4.48 1.72 -9.65
CA ALA A 67 -3.20 1.30 -9.06
C ALA A 67 -1.97 2.12 -9.51
N ASP A 68 -2.16 3.21 -10.27
CA ASP A 68 -1.07 4.06 -10.82
C ASP A 68 -0.08 3.28 -11.71
N ALA A 69 -0.53 2.24 -12.41
CA ALA A 69 0.33 1.34 -13.18
C ALA A 69 0.80 1.92 -14.53
N PHE A 70 0.31 3.09 -14.92
CA PHE A 70 0.57 3.71 -16.24
C PHE A 70 1.66 4.79 -16.23
N ARG A 71 2.39 4.96 -15.13
CA ARG A 71 3.46 5.97 -15.01
C ARG A 71 4.59 5.81 -16.03
N SER A 72 4.87 4.59 -16.48
CA SER A 72 5.85 4.33 -17.55
C SER A 72 5.42 4.89 -18.91
N MET A 73 4.12 5.20 -19.10
CA MET A 73 3.57 5.86 -20.28
C MET A 73 3.47 7.39 -20.11
N GLY A 74 3.99 7.94 -19.00
CA GLY A 74 3.86 9.37 -18.67
C GLY A 74 2.47 9.78 -18.19
N LEU A 75 1.55 8.84 -17.99
CA LEU A 75 0.19 9.12 -17.55
C LEU A 75 0.10 9.03 -16.03
N ASP A 76 -0.33 10.11 -15.39
CA ASP A 76 -0.75 10.07 -13.99
C ASP A 76 -2.08 9.31 -13.86
N ARG A 77 -2.43 8.91 -12.62
CA ARG A 77 -3.67 8.18 -12.33
C ARG A 77 -4.92 8.79 -12.98
N ARG A 78 -5.06 10.12 -12.95
CA ARG A 78 -6.27 10.80 -13.41
C ARG A 78 -6.32 10.80 -14.94
N ALA A 79 -5.22 11.16 -15.61
CA ALA A 79 -5.08 11.07 -17.04
C ALA A 79 -5.29 9.63 -17.55
N ALA A 80 -4.70 8.65 -16.88
CA ALA A 80 -4.86 7.23 -17.22
C ALA A 80 -6.32 6.77 -17.10
N LEU A 81 -7.02 7.13 -16.02
CA LEU A 81 -8.45 6.80 -15.86
C LEU A 81 -9.32 7.44 -16.95
N TRP A 82 -9.00 8.67 -17.35
CA TRP A 82 -9.68 9.36 -18.45
C TRP A 82 -9.44 8.66 -19.79
N GLU A 83 -8.19 8.30 -20.11
CA GLU A 83 -7.85 7.55 -21.31
C GLU A 83 -8.54 6.17 -21.33
N VAL A 84 -8.56 5.43 -20.22
CA VAL A 84 -9.26 4.14 -20.13
C VAL A 84 -10.77 4.30 -20.35
N ARG A 85 -11.38 5.37 -19.83
CA ARG A 85 -12.82 5.62 -20.01
C ARG A 85 -13.18 5.96 -21.44
N ARG A 86 -12.27 6.63 -22.15
CA ARG A 86 -12.39 6.97 -23.57
C ARG A 86 -12.36 5.73 -24.47
N LEU A 87 -11.76 4.63 -24.02
CA LEU A 87 -11.76 3.38 -24.78
C LEU A 87 -13.19 2.89 -25.05
N PRO A 88 -13.45 2.35 -26.26
CA PRO A 88 -14.71 1.69 -26.59
C PRO A 88 -15.03 0.60 -25.57
N ASP A 89 -16.31 0.34 -25.32
CA ASP A 89 -16.69 -0.78 -24.46
C ASP A 89 -16.25 -2.12 -25.08
N ASP A 90 -16.26 -3.19 -24.28
CA ASP A 90 -15.76 -4.51 -24.70
C ASP A 90 -16.67 -5.19 -25.77
N VAL A 91 -17.77 -4.53 -26.16
CA VAL A 91 -18.68 -4.97 -27.21
C VAL A 91 -18.52 -4.05 -28.43
N THR A 92 -17.90 -4.57 -29.49
CA THR A 92 -17.79 -3.86 -30.77
C THR A 92 -19.17 -3.78 -31.43
N LEU A 93 -19.64 -2.56 -31.69
CA LEU A 93 -20.90 -2.34 -32.39
C LEU A 93 -20.76 -2.71 -33.89
N PRO A 94 -21.76 -3.36 -34.52
CA PRO A 94 -21.64 -3.95 -35.87
C PRO A 94 -21.24 -2.96 -36.98
N LEU A 95 -21.63 -1.69 -36.85
CA LEU A 95 -21.33 -0.64 -37.85
C LEU A 95 -19.84 -0.26 -37.90
N PHE A 96 -19.09 -0.51 -36.83
CA PHE A 96 -17.68 -0.10 -36.70
C PHE A 96 -16.70 -1.25 -36.98
N GLN A 97 -17.18 -2.46 -37.29
CA GLN A 97 -16.32 -3.61 -37.62
C GLN A 97 -15.49 -3.42 -38.91
N ALA A 98 -15.90 -2.51 -39.81
CA ALA A 98 -15.28 -2.32 -41.11
C ALA A 98 -14.22 -1.19 -41.15
N ALA A 99 -14.11 -0.40 -40.09
CA ALA A 99 -13.13 0.67 -40.00
C ALA A 99 -11.98 0.22 -39.10
N ASP A 100 -10.93 -0.38 -39.68
CA ASP A 100 -9.64 -0.66 -39.03
C ASP A 100 -8.86 0.65 -38.73
N ALA A 101 -9.59 1.68 -38.30
CA ALA A 101 -9.10 2.99 -37.95
C ALA A 101 -9.04 3.11 -36.43
N ALA A 102 -8.10 3.90 -35.92
CA ALA A 102 -8.14 4.29 -34.51
C ALA A 102 -9.53 4.89 -34.20
N GLU A 103 -10.29 4.25 -33.31
CA GLU A 103 -11.68 4.64 -33.01
C GLU A 103 -11.76 6.03 -32.34
N LEU A 104 -10.61 6.56 -31.90
CA LEU A 104 -10.48 7.82 -31.21
C LEU A 104 -9.78 8.87 -32.07
N GLY A 105 -10.51 9.91 -32.44
CA GLY A 105 -9.93 11.11 -33.05
C GLY A 105 -8.95 11.82 -32.11
N MET A 106 -8.05 12.62 -32.68
CA MET A 106 -7.19 13.52 -31.91
C MET A 106 -8.04 14.67 -31.35
N GLU A 107 -8.44 14.56 -30.08
CA GLU A 107 -9.09 15.63 -29.34
C GLU A 107 -8.06 16.41 -28.52
N THR A 108 -8.15 17.75 -28.53
CA THR A 108 -7.34 18.58 -27.65
C THR A 108 -7.93 18.48 -26.25
N LEU A 109 -7.34 17.63 -25.40
CA LEU A 109 -7.77 17.46 -24.02
C LEU A 109 -7.45 18.74 -23.24
N ALA A 110 -8.46 19.34 -22.62
CA ALA A 110 -8.23 20.36 -21.60
C ALA A 110 -7.42 19.72 -20.46
N PRO A 111 -6.39 20.40 -19.93
CA PRO A 111 -5.56 19.83 -18.88
C PRO A 111 -6.43 19.55 -17.66
N LEU A 112 -6.47 18.29 -17.23
CA LEU A 112 -7.12 17.90 -15.99
C LEU A 112 -6.40 18.58 -14.83
N PRO A 113 -7.12 19.00 -13.77
CA PRO A 113 -6.44 19.46 -12.56
C PRO A 113 -5.48 18.38 -12.08
N GLU A 114 -4.28 18.78 -11.66
CA GLU A 114 -3.32 17.84 -11.09
C GLU A 114 -3.88 17.24 -9.78
N MET A 115 -3.55 15.97 -9.53
CA MET A 115 -3.91 15.29 -8.29
C MET A 115 -2.90 15.67 -7.19
N PRO A 116 -3.31 16.35 -6.09
CA PRO A 116 -2.40 16.69 -5.00
C PRO A 116 -1.73 15.46 -4.41
N LEU A 117 -0.52 15.63 -3.86
CA LEU A 117 0.26 14.52 -3.29
C LEU A 117 -0.50 13.76 -2.19
N SER A 118 -1.26 14.45 -1.33
CA SER A 118 -2.08 13.81 -0.30
C SER A 118 -3.15 12.89 -0.88
N GLU A 119 -3.82 13.34 -1.95
CA GLU A 119 -4.82 12.56 -2.67
C GLU A 119 -4.14 11.34 -3.31
N GLN A 120 -2.97 11.51 -3.95
CA GLN A 120 -2.23 10.41 -4.56
C GLN A 120 -1.83 9.35 -3.54
N VAL A 121 -1.26 9.75 -2.40
CA VAL A 121 -0.82 8.84 -1.33
C VAL A 121 -2.02 8.08 -0.74
N VAL A 122 -3.14 8.76 -0.50
CA VAL A 122 -4.36 8.11 -0.01
C VAL A 122 -4.89 7.09 -1.02
N ALA A 123 -4.91 7.45 -2.31
CA ALA A 123 -5.35 6.54 -3.38
C ALA A 123 -4.42 5.32 -3.55
N ASP A 124 -3.11 5.49 -3.38
CA ASP A 124 -2.16 4.37 -3.35
C ASP A 124 -2.49 3.42 -2.19
N TYR A 125 -2.71 3.96 -0.98
CA TYR A 125 -3.09 3.16 0.18
C TYR A 125 -4.47 2.48 0.05
N GLN A 126 -5.40 3.07 -0.71
CA GLN A 126 -6.69 2.46 -1.07
C GLN A 126 -6.54 1.23 -1.96
N THR A 127 -5.55 1.23 -2.85
CA THR A 127 -5.40 0.23 -3.91
C THR A 127 -4.35 -0.83 -3.59
N THR A 128 -3.17 -0.42 -3.11
CA THR A 128 -2.01 -1.29 -2.88
C THR A 128 -1.59 -1.39 -1.41
N ARG A 129 -2.25 -0.66 -0.50
CA ARG A 129 -1.93 -0.57 0.96
C ARG A 129 -0.57 0.04 1.29
N LEU A 130 0.14 0.56 0.30
CA LEU A 130 1.42 1.24 0.47
C LEU A 130 1.52 2.37 -0.54
N SER A 131 2.35 3.36 -0.26
CA SER A 131 2.71 4.36 -1.26
C SER A 131 4.22 4.56 -1.25
N LEU A 132 4.80 4.67 -2.43
CA LEU A 132 6.21 5.06 -2.60
C LEU A 132 6.38 6.59 -2.54
N LYS A 133 5.28 7.35 -2.49
CA LYS A 133 5.26 8.82 -2.53
C LYS A 133 5.24 9.45 -1.13
N GLY A 134 4.97 8.65 -0.09
CA GLY A 134 4.89 9.11 1.30
C GLY A 134 3.92 8.28 2.13
N HIS A 135 3.63 8.75 3.34
CA HIS A 135 2.71 8.09 4.27
C HIS A 135 1.52 9.00 4.62
N PRO A 136 0.26 8.52 4.69
CA PRO A 136 -0.91 9.36 5.00
C PRO A 136 -0.76 10.19 6.29
N MET A 137 -0.10 9.60 7.30
CA MET A 137 0.17 10.26 8.58
C MET A 137 1.02 11.53 8.47
N GLN A 138 1.85 11.68 7.44
CA GLN A 138 2.67 12.89 7.27
C GLN A 138 1.80 14.14 7.09
N PHE A 139 0.65 14.01 6.43
CA PHE A 139 -0.31 15.10 6.21
C PHE A 139 -1.17 15.38 7.45
N LEU A 140 -1.32 14.39 8.33
CA LEU A 140 -2.05 14.51 9.59
C LEU A 140 -1.14 14.85 10.77
N ARG A 141 0.18 14.95 10.55
CA ARG A 141 1.16 15.12 11.62
C ARG A 141 0.92 16.40 12.41
N GLY A 142 0.64 17.51 11.75
CA GLY A 142 0.34 18.79 12.42
C GLY A 142 -0.85 18.68 13.38
N LEU A 143 -1.94 18.03 12.94
CA LEU A 143 -3.13 17.78 13.76
C LEU A 143 -2.78 16.93 14.98
N PHE A 144 -2.14 15.78 14.77
CA PHE A 144 -1.84 14.83 15.84
C PHE A 144 -0.78 15.34 16.82
N SER A 145 0.23 16.05 16.34
CA SER A 145 1.21 16.71 17.23
C SER A 145 0.55 17.78 18.08
N GLY A 146 -0.39 18.56 17.53
CA GLY A 146 -1.18 19.53 18.29
C GLY A 146 -2.06 18.90 19.38
N GLU A 147 -2.50 17.65 19.17
CA GLU A 147 -3.22 16.86 20.16
C GLU A 147 -2.29 16.11 21.15
N GLY A 148 -0.97 16.24 21.05
CA GLY A 148 -0.02 15.51 21.90
C GLY A 148 0.09 14.01 21.57
N VAL A 149 -0.19 13.63 20.33
CA VAL A 149 -0.06 12.25 19.84
C VAL A 149 1.36 12.03 19.32
N ALA A 150 2.02 11.02 19.88
CA ALA A 150 3.39 10.62 19.59
C ALA A 150 3.51 9.87 18.25
N THR A 151 4.72 9.87 17.70
CA THR A 151 5.09 9.07 16.52
C THR A 151 5.34 7.61 16.90
N CYS A 152 5.30 6.71 15.92
CA CYS A 152 5.69 5.30 16.11
C CYS A 152 7.15 5.18 16.58
N ALA A 153 8.06 6.01 16.05
CA ALA A 153 9.44 6.07 16.53
C ALA A 153 9.53 6.46 18.01
N THR A 154 8.74 7.44 18.46
CA THR A 154 8.65 7.83 19.87
C THR A 154 8.16 6.68 20.75
N VAL A 155 7.23 5.85 20.28
CA VAL A 155 6.80 4.64 21.01
C VAL A 155 7.97 3.66 21.15
N ARG A 156 8.69 3.38 20.06
CA ARG A 156 9.83 2.47 20.03
C ARG A 156 10.97 2.93 20.96
N GLU A 157 11.20 4.23 21.06
CA GLU A 157 12.28 4.82 21.86
C GLU A 157 11.88 5.07 23.33
N ALA A 158 10.59 5.08 23.65
CA ALA A 158 10.10 5.35 24.99
C ALA A 158 10.54 4.30 26.02
N ARG A 159 10.81 4.77 27.25
CA ARG A 159 11.15 3.91 28.40
C ARG A 159 9.98 3.01 28.77
N ASP A 160 10.32 1.85 29.34
CA ASP A 160 9.34 0.92 29.88
C ASP A 160 8.42 1.62 30.89
N GLY A 161 7.13 1.29 30.84
CA GLY A 161 6.11 1.83 31.72
C GLY A 161 5.65 3.26 31.39
N ARG A 162 6.19 3.94 30.37
CA ARG A 162 5.74 5.28 29.99
C ARG A 162 4.33 5.24 29.39
N ARG A 163 3.44 6.14 29.81
CA ARG A 163 2.12 6.34 29.19
C ARG A 163 2.21 7.35 28.05
N LEU A 164 1.61 7.03 26.91
CA LEU A 164 1.57 7.90 25.73
C LEU A 164 0.35 7.61 24.86
N ARG A 165 0.12 8.47 23.89
CA ARG A 165 -0.91 8.34 22.85
C ARG A 165 -0.19 8.22 21.51
N CYS A 166 -0.52 7.23 20.69
CA CYS A 166 0.07 7.02 19.37
C CYS A 166 -1.04 6.78 18.35
N ALA A 167 -0.99 7.45 17.21
CA ALA A 167 -1.91 7.20 16.11
C ALA A 167 -1.16 6.64 14.90
N GLY A 168 -1.80 5.72 14.19
CA GLY A 168 -1.22 5.16 12.97
C GLY A 168 -2.21 4.34 12.16
N VAL A 169 -1.88 4.17 10.88
CA VAL A 169 -2.65 3.34 9.94
C VAL A 169 -2.49 1.88 10.34
N VAL A 170 -3.58 1.16 10.49
CA VAL A 170 -3.58 -0.25 10.90
C VAL A 170 -3.14 -1.12 9.73
N LEU A 171 -2.01 -1.80 9.88
CA LEU A 171 -1.48 -2.72 8.88
C LEU A 171 -2.01 -4.15 9.08
N VAL A 172 -1.97 -4.62 10.33
CA VAL A 172 -2.21 -6.03 10.67
C VAL A 172 -2.95 -6.14 12.00
N ARG A 173 -3.84 -7.12 12.08
CA ARG A 173 -4.49 -7.58 13.31
C ARG A 173 -4.37 -9.08 13.43
N GLN A 174 -3.84 -9.55 14.55
CA GLN A 174 -3.68 -10.98 14.81
C GLN A 174 -4.28 -11.33 16.16
N LYS A 175 -5.00 -12.45 16.20
CA LYS A 175 -5.51 -13.05 17.42
C LYS A 175 -5.11 -14.53 17.45
N PRO A 176 -3.88 -14.86 17.88
CA PRO A 176 -3.43 -16.24 17.94
C PRO A 176 -4.34 -17.05 18.87
N GLY A 177 -4.71 -18.27 18.47
CA GLY A 177 -5.55 -19.15 19.29
C GLY A 177 -4.94 -19.48 20.67
N SER A 178 -3.62 -19.49 20.76
CA SER A 178 -2.85 -19.72 22.00
C SER A 178 -2.85 -18.53 22.97
N ALA A 179 -3.19 -17.31 22.52
CA ALA A 179 -2.99 -16.08 23.28
C ALA A 179 -4.19 -15.69 24.17
N LYS A 180 -5.04 -16.66 24.57
CA LYS A 180 -6.21 -16.46 25.45
C LYS A 180 -7.09 -15.25 25.09
N GLY A 181 -7.23 -14.98 23.79
CA GLY A 181 -8.07 -13.91 23.27
C GLY A 181 -7.42 -12.53 23.16
N VAL A 182 -6.11 -12.39 23.42
CA VAL A 182 -5.32 -11.17 23.18
C VAL A 182 -5.24 -10.87 21.68
N VAL A 183 -5.38 -9.60 21.32
CA VAL A 183 -5.20 -9.12 19.94
C VAL A 183 -3.91 -8.33 19.84
N PHE A 184 -3.10 -8.64 18.84
CA PHE A 184 -1.92 -7.88 18.45
C PHE A 184 -2.27 -7.03 17.24
N MET A 185 -1.97 -5.73 17.32
CA MET A 185 -2.17 -4.79 16.23
C MET A 185 -0.82 -4.18 15.84
N THR A 186 -0.57 -4.01 14.55
CA THR A 186 0.57 -3.23 14.06
C THR A 186 0.04 -1.98 13.37
N VAL A 187 0.47 -0.82 13.86
CA VAL A 187 0.15 0.48 13.28
C VAL A 187 1.38 1.12 12.68
N ALA A 188 1.19 1.94 11.65
CA ALA A 188 2.27 2.63 10.96
C ALA A 188 2.03 4.13 10.84
N ASP A 189 3.12 4.87 10.90
CA ASP A 189 3.21 6.26 10.48
C ASP A 189 4.46 6.48 9.60
N GLU A 190 4.74 7.71 9.21
CA GLU A 190 5.91 8.06 8.40
C GLU A 190 7.26 7.79 9.10
N THR A 191 7.26 7.53 10.41
CA THR A 191 8.46 7.26 11.21
C THR A 191 8.72 5.76 11.43
N GLY A 192 7.79 4.91 10.98
CA GLY A 192 7.91 3.46 11.06
C GLY A 192 6.66 2.79 11.61
N VAL A 193 6.85 1.72 12.39
CA VAL A 193 5.76 0.91 12.93
C VAL A 193 5.80 0.85 14.45
N ALA A 194 4.63 0.75 15.05
CA ALA A 194 4.46 0.45 16.47
C ALA A 194 3.54 -0.77 16.64
N ASN A 195 3.94 -1.68 17.53
CA ASN A 195 3.13 -2.83 17.89
C ASN A 195 2.28 -2.49 19.12
N ALA A 196 1.01 -2.86 19.09
CA ALA A 196 0.09 -2.68 20.19
C ALA A 196 -0.51 -4.00 20.63
N VAL A 197 -0.73 -4.13 21.93
CA VAL A 197 -1.34 -5.30 22.56
C VAL A 197 -2.68 -4.88 23.15
N VAL A 198 -3.74 -5.58 22.76
CA VAL A 198 -5.10 -5.34 23.23
C VAL A 198 -5.58 -6.56 24.01
N TRP A 199 -5.69 -6.40 25.32
CA TRP A 199 -6.16 -7.45 26.23
C TRP A 199 -7.67 -7.71 26.04
N PRO A 200 -8.18 -8.91 26.39
CA PRO A 200 -9.58 -9.28 26.21
C PRO A 200 -10.59 -8.29 26.82
N ALA A 201 -10.28 -7.71 27.99
CA ALA A 201 -11.13 -6.71 28.64
C ALA A 201 -11.24 -5.41 27.82
N ILE A 202 -10.12 -4.94 27.28
CA ILE A 202 -10.07 -3.76 26.41
C ILE A 202 -10.76 -4.06 25.08
N MET A 203 -10.52 -5.24 24.50
CA MET A 203 -11.17 -5.70 23.27
C MET A 203 -12.70 -5.77 23.42
N LYS A 204 -13.22 -6.21 24.58
CA LYS A 204 -14.66 -6.24 24.85
C LYS A 204 -15.27 -4.84 24.82
N THR A 205 -14.53 -3.85 25.32
CA THR A 205 -14.97 -2.45 25.42
C THR A 205 -14.86 -1.72 24.09
N PHE A 206 -13.71 -1.83 23.41
CA PHE A 206 -13.37 -1.12 22.18
C PHE A 206 -13.43 -2.02 20.93
N ARG A 207 -14.40 -2.94 20.89
CA ARG A 207 -14.53 -3.93 19.81
C ARG A 207 -14.64 -3.27 18.44
N LYS A 208 -15.38 -2.15 18.35
CA LYS A 208 -15.64 -1.45 17.08
C LYS A 208 -14.36 -0.86 16.52
N GLU A 209 -13.57 -0.22 17.37
CA GLU A 209 -12.29 0.42 17.05
C GLU A 209 -11.26 -0.64 16.68
N VAL A 210 -11.13 -1.69 17.50
CA VAL A 210 -10.18 -2.77 17.26
C VAL A 210 -10.47 -3.47 15.94
N MET A 211 -11.72 -3.73 15.56
CA MET A 211 -12.05 -4.46 14.33
C MET A 211 -12.16 -3.55 13.09
N GLY A 212 -12.66 -2.32 13.26
CA GLY A 212 -13.09 -1.48 12.14
C GLY A 212 -12.14 -0.35 11.74
N ALA A 213 -11.38 0.19 12.69
CA ALA A 213 -10.62 1.41 12.46
C ALA A 213 -9.46 1.19 11.48
N ARG A 214 -9.32 1.99 10.43
CA ARG A 214 -8.13 1.90 9.56
C ARG A 214 -7.04 2.87 9.96
N LEU A 215 -7.42 3.95 10.62
CA LEU A 215 -6.53 4.82 11.38
C LEU A 215 -7.02 4.79 12.82
N VAL A 216 -6.15 4.39 13.74
CA VAL A 216 -6.51 4.23 15.15
C VAL A 216 -5.57 5.07 16.00
N LEU A 217 -6.14 5.77 16.98
CA LEU A 217 -5.41 6.37 18.09
C LEU A 217 -5.45 5.38 19.26
N ILE A 218 -4.28 5.05 19.79
CA ILE A 218 -4.08 4.13 20.91
C ILE A 218 -3.50 4.93 22.05
N GLU A 219 -4.22 4.99 23.16
CA GLU A 219 -3.71 5.49 24.43
C GLU A 219 -3.33 4.29 25.27
N GLY A 220 -2.13 4.29 25.83
CA GLY A 220 -1.62 3.11 26.50
C GLY A 220 -0.28 3.30 27.18
N ARG A 221 0.22 2.18 27.68
CA ARG A 221 1.50 2.10 28.40
C ARG A 221 2.50 1.28 27.60
N VAL A 222 3.71 1.80 27.46
CA VAL A 222 4.82 1.10 26.80
C VAL A 222 5.27 -0.05 27.69
N GLN A 223 5.42 -1.23 27.09
CA GLN A 223 6.04 -2.41 27.67
C GLN A 223 7.20 -2.86 26.80
N ARG A 224 8.35 -3.11 27.40
CA ARG A 224 9.51 -3.69 26.73
C ARG A 224 9.69 -5.13 27.17
N SER A 225 9.74 -6.05 26.21
CA SER A 225 10.04 -7.45 26.48
C SER A 225 11.55 -7.62 26.79
N PRO A 226 11.95 -8.69 27.49
CA PRO A 226 13.36 -9.03 27.69
C PRO A 226 14.15 -9.18 26.38
N GLU A 227 13.46 -9.59 25.32
CA GLU A 227 14.01 -9.76 23.95
C GLU A 227 14.12 -8.43 23.18
N GLY A 228 13.76 -7.29 23.81
CA GLY A 228 13.87 -5.96 23.24
C GLY A 228 12.68 -5.53 22.36
N ILE A 229 11.58 -6.29 22.34
CA ILE A 229 10.39 -5.93 21.57
C ILE A 229 9.57 -4.90 22.36
N VAL A 230 9.19 -3.80 21.70
CA VAL A 230 8.39 -2.73 22.30
C VAL A 230 6.94 -2.87 21.92
N HIS A 231 6.07 -2.93 22.92
CA HIS A 231 4.62 -2.98 22.78
C HIS A 231 3.97 -1.77 23.45
N LEU A 232 2.98 -1.18 22.77
CA LEU A 232 2.04 -0.26 23.40
C LEU A 232 0.83 -1.07 23.90
N VAL A 233 0.77 -1.30 25.21
CA VAL A 233 -0.40 -1.94 25.81
C VAL A 233 -1.56 -0.97 25.81
N ALA A 234 -2.58 -1.26 25.02
CA ALA A 234 -3.71 -0.39 24.82
C ALA A 234 -4.60 -0.33 26.07
N GLU A 235 -4.92 0.88 26.50
CA GLU A 235 -5.86 1.18 27.58
C GLU A 235 -7.15 1.80 27.00
N ARG A 236 -7.03 2.58 25.93
CA ARG A 236 -8.15 3.18 25.19
C ARG A 236 -7.82 3.23 23.70
N LEU A 237 -8.83 2.95 22.87
CA LEU A 237 -8.73 3.09 21.42
C LEU A 237 -9.78 4.07 20.92
N VAL A 238 -9.41 4.87 19.91
CA VAL A 238 -10.33 5.80 19.23
C VAL A 238 -10.17 5.62 17.74
N ASP A 239 -11.28 5.41 17.03
CA ASP A 239 -11.30 5.39 15.57
C ASP A 239 -11.06 6.81 15.03
N ARG A 240 -9.94 6.98 14.31
CA ARG A 240 -9.57 8.22 13.62
C ARG A 240 -9.63 8.06 12.11
N THR A 241 -10.24 6.98 11.60
CA THR A 241 -10.49 6.77 10.16
C THR A 241 -11.10 7.97 9.44
N PRO A 242 -12.03 8.76 10.03
CA PRO A 242 -12.57 9.95 9.37
C PRO A 242 -11.50 10.98 8.93
N GLU A 243 -10.35 11.06 9.61
CA GLU A 243 -9.28 11.98 9.24
C GLU A 243 -8.65 11.64 7.89
N LEU A 244 -8.66 10.36 7.50
CA LEU A 244 -8.18 9.95 6.18
C LEU A 244 -9.10 10.44 5.05
N GLY A 245 -10.39 10.63 5.32
CA GLY A 245 -11.34 11.16 4.33
C GLY A 245 -11.05 12.62 3.97
N ARG A 246 -10.65 13.41 4.98
CA ARG A 246 -10.26 14.83 4.82
C ARG A 246 -9.05 15.02 3.92
N LEU A 247 -8.19 14.00 3.78
CA LEU A 247 -7.01 14.05 2.90
C LEU A 247 -7.37 13.90 1.41
N SER A 248 -8.53 13.30 1.11
CA SER A 248 -9.07 13.16 -0.25
C SER A 248 -10.05 14.27 -0.63
N GLU A 249 -10.67 14.92 0.34
CA GLU A 249 -11.65 15.98 0.14
C GLU A 249 -10.97 17.36 0.05
N ARG A 250 -10.45 17.70 -1.14
CA ARG A 250 -10.58 19.09 -1.58
C ARG A 250 -11.96 19.20 -2.22
N GLU A 251 -12.84 20.00 -1.62
CA GLU A 251 -14.08 20.45 -2.27
C GLU A 251 -13.71 21.04 -3.64
N LEU A 252 -13.90 20.28 -4.70
CA LEU A 252 -14.15 20.86 -6.01
C LEU A 252 -15.51 21.52 -5.89
N LYS A 253 -15.55 22.81 -5.56
CA LYS A 253 -16.74 23.63 -5.80
C LYS A 253 -16.77 23.84 -7.31
N PRO A 254 -17.55 23.07 -8.10
CA PRO A 254 -17.63 23.39 -9.52
C PRO A 254 -18.09 24.85 -9.60
N PRO A 255 -17.47 25.69 -10.45
CA PRO A 255 -18.01 27.01 -10.69
C PRO A 255 -19.44 26.80 -11.19
N LEU A 256 -20.41 27.27 -10.41
CA LEU A 256 -21.81 27.27 -10.83
C LEU A 256 -21.86 28.08 -12.14
N SER A 257 -22.28 27.42 -13.22
CA SER A 257 -22.48 28.10 -14.49
C SER A 257 -23.62 29.09 -14.31
N ARG A 258 -23.54 30.26 -14.94
CA ARG A 258 -24.61 31.27 -14.92
C ARG A 258 -25.95 30.78 -15.51
N ALA A 259 -25.99 29.59 -16.11
CA ALA A 259 -27.17 29.01 -16.73
C ALA A 259 -28.08 28.22 -15.76
N ASP A 260 -27.71 28.06 -14.48
CA ASP A 260 -28.44 27.22 -13.52
C ASP A 260 -29.51 28.01 -12.69
N GLU A 261 -30.07 29.10 -13.24
CA GLU A 261 -31.24 29.76 -12.64
C GLU A 261 -32.53 28.95 -12.94
N VAL A 262 -33.18 28.52 -11.87
CA VAL A 262 -34.27 27.54 -11.80
C VAL A 262 -35.59 28.10 -12.35
N ALA A 263 -36.23 27.36 -13.27
CA ALA A 263 -37.67 27.37 -13.41
C ALA A 263 -38.16 25.91 -13.39
N HIS A 264 -38.82 25.53 -12.29
CA HIS A 264 -39.31 24.19 -11.94
C HIS A 264 -38.27 23.28 -11.25
N PRO A 265 -38.10 23.37 -9.91
CA PRO A 265 -37.46 22.29 -9.18
C PRO A 265 -38.32 21.03 -9.39
N GLN A 266 -37.79 20.08 -10.18
CA GLN A 266 -38.34 18.74 -10.23
C GLN A 266 -38.33 18.24 -8.77
N PRO A 267 -39.47 17.86 -8.18
CA PRO A 267 -39.47 17.26 -6.85
C PRO A 267 -38.50 16.09 -6.90
N GLU A 268 -37.59 16.03 -5.93
CA GLU A 268 -36.61 14.96 -5.81
C GLU A 268 -37.35 13.63 -5.95
N ARG A 269 -37.28 13.02 -7.15
CA ARG A 269 -37.51 11.59 -7.25
C ARG A 269 -36.55 11.03 -6.23
N GLN A 270 -37.07 10.27 -5.27
CA GLN A 270 -36.28 9.42 -4.38
C GLN A 270 -35.50 8.44 -5.26
N ILE A 271 -34.45 8.95 -5.89
CA ILE A 271 -33.33 8.18 -6.36
C ILE A 271 -32.75 7.71 -5.04
N HIS A 272 -33.04 6.45 -4.71
CA HIS A 272 -32.26 5.75 -3.70
C HIS A 272 -30.81 6.09 -3.97
N ILE A 273 -30.23 6.95 -3.12
CA ILE A 273 -28.86 7.43 -3.28
C ILE A 273 -27.99 6.21 -3.04
N ARG A 274 -27.76 5.44 -4.11
CA ARG A 274 -26.68 4.47 -4.18
C ARG A 274 -25.44 5.29 -3.89
N ARG A 275 -24.84 5.01 -2.73
CA ARG A 275 -23.58 5.57 -2.21
C ARG A 275 -22.69 6.09 -3.34
N HIS A 276 -22.32 7.37 -3.26
CA HIS A 276 -21.45 8.02 -4.25
C HIS A 276 -20.23 7.12 -4.58
N PRO A 277 -19.82 6.96 -5.85
CA PRO A 277 -18.67 6.11 -6.23
C PRO A 277 -17.31 6.58 -5.68
N ARG A 278 -17.29 7.70 -4.95
CA ARG A 278 -16.14 8.20 -4.15
C ARG A 278 -16.20 7.79 -2.68
N ASN A 279 -17.35 7.34 -2.21
CA ASN A 279 -17.58 6.79 -0.88
C ASN A 279 -17.16 5.31 -0.81
N VAL A 280 -16.14 4.95 -1.60
CA VAL A 280 -15.52 3.62 -1.57
C VAL A 280 -14.48 3.68 -0.47
N ARG A 281 -14.69 2.84 0.55
CA ARG A 281 -13.76 2.50 1.64
C ARG A 281 -12.34 3.09 1.46
N ILE A 282 -12.06 4.18 2.18
CA ILE A 282 -10.80 4.96 2.17
C ILE A 282 -9.51 4.13 2.39
N LEU A 283 -9.59 2.93 2.93
CA LEU A 283 -8.51 1.93 2.96
C LEU A 283 -9.15 0.54 2.78
N PRO A 284 -8.49 -0.47 2.20
CA PRO A 284 -8.98 -1.84 2.25
C PRO A 284 -8.96 -2.35 3.72
N PRO A 285 -9.77 -3.36 4.09
CA PRO A 285 -9.71 -3.95 5.42
C PRO A 285 -8.28 -4.44 5.72
N SER A 286 -7.87 -4.44 6.99
CA SER A 286 -6.53 -4.94 7.34
C SER A 286 -6.45 -6.45 7.17
N ARG A 287 -5.25 -7.04 7.28
CA ARG A 287 -5.15 -8.50 7.41
C ARG A 287 -5.69 -8.86 8.78
N ASP A 288 -6.95 -9.24 8.80
CA ASP A 288 -7.70 -9.63 10.00
C ASP A 288 -7.62 -11.13 10.20
N PHE A 289 -7.84 -11.58 11.43
CA PHE A 289 -8.11 -12.98 11.73
C PHE A 289 -9.59 -13.29 11.39
N HIS A 290 -9.87 -14.53 10.98
CA HIS A 290 -11.22 -15.08 10.87
C HIS A 290 -11.49 -16.04 12.02
#